data_AF-A0A4Q3UQR4-F1
#
_entry.id   AF-A0A4Q3UQR4-F1
#
_cell.length_a   1.000
_cell.length_b   1.000
_cell.length_c   1.000
_cell.angle_alpha   90.00
_cell.angle_beta   90.00
_cell.angle_gamma   90.00
#
_symmetry.space_group_name_H-M   'P 1'
#
loop_
_entity.id
_entity.type
_entity.pdbx_description
1 polymer ?
#
loop_
_entity_poly.entity_id
_entity_poly.type
_entity_poly.pdbx_seq_one_letter_code
_entity_poly.pdbx_strand_id
1 'polypeptide(L)'
;RIDLHPSTSGALTIDTSTLPFEIPLGALIPKRVTNLVAAGKAMGSSHITNGCYRLHPVEWNVGEAAGTLAAMCVAEGTTPHAVAADPTPLQRRLEARGVELHWPVLRPL
;
A
#
# COMPACT_ATOMS: atom_id res chain seq x y z
N ARG A 1 5.23 2.85 12.86
CA ARG A 1 5.88 1.79 13.67
C ARG A 1 6.37 0.73 12.71
N ILE A 2 7.56 0.20 12.94
CA ILE A 2 8.10 -0.95 12.22
C ILE A 2 8.21 -2.10 13.22
N ASP A 3 7.79 -3.29 12.80
CA ASP A 3 7.92 -4.52 13.58
C ASP A 3 8.63 -5.56 12.69
N LEU A 4 9.90 -5.86 12.97
CA LEU A 4 10.70 -6.86 12.25
C LEU A 4 11.02 -8.01 13.20
N HIS A 5 10.69 -9.23 12.78
CA HIS A 5 10.95 -10.45 13.56
C HIS A 5 12.36 -10.98 13.35
N PRO A 6 12.86 -11.83 14.28
CA PRO A 6 14.19 -12.40 14.18
C PRO A 6 14.41 -13.15 12.87
N SER A 7 15.61 -13.02 12.32
CA SER A 7 16.04 -13.74 11.13
C SER A 7 16.98 -14.88 11.51
N THR A 8 17.18 -15.83 10.58
CA THR A 8 18.17 -16.91 10.72
C THR A 8 19.61 -16.40 10.76
N SER A 9 19.86 -15.12 10.43
CA SER A 9 21.18 -14.48 10.55
C SER A 9 21.49 -13.99 11.98
N GLY A 10 20.65 -14.32 12.97
CA GLY A 10 20.84 -13.94 14.37
C GLY A 10 20.47 -12.49 14.68
N ALA A 11 19.79 -11.79 13.77
CA ALA A 11 19.26 -10.45 14.05
C ALA A 11 18.07 -10.56 15.00
N LEU A 12 18.05 -9.71 16.02
CA LEU A 12 16.97 -9.62 17.01
C LEU A 12 15.76 -8.86 16.44
N THR A 13 14.62 -8.97 17.11
CA THR A 13 13.42 -8.21 16.80
C THR A 13 13.70 -6.70 16.83
N ILE A 14 13.26 -5.97 15.81
CA ILE A 14 13.28 -4.50 15.78
C ILE A 14 11.83 -4.02 15.86
N ASP A 15 11.50 -3.36 16.97
CA ASP A 15 10.20 -2.72 17.17
C ASP A 15 10.41 -1.27 17.57
N THR A 16 10.19 -0.35 16.63
CA THR A 16 10.46 1.07 16.84
C THR A 16 9.51 1.97 16.04
N SER A 17 9.50 3.26 16.40
CA SER A 17 8.79 4.29 15.66
C SER A 17 9.37 4.47 14.26
N THR A 18 8.53 4.85 13.31
CA THR A 18 8.93 5.14 11.93
C THR A 18 8.46 6.52 11.57
N LEU A 19 9.12 7.12 10.58
CA LEU A 19 8.54 8.26 9.88
C LEU A 19 7.19 7.87 9.25
N PRO A 20 6.32 8.87 9.01
CA PRO A 20 5.18 8.74 8.10
C PRO A 20 5.52 7.96 6.83
N PHE A 21 4.63 7.07 6.42
CA PHE A 21 4.76 6.29 5.19
C PHE A 21 3.41 6.06 4.52
N GLU A 22 3.44 5.90 3.20
CA GLU A 22 2.27 5.61 2.39
C GLU A 22 2.41 4.22 1.74
N ILE A 23 1.30 3.70 1.22
CA ILE A 23 1.28 2.48 0.40
C ILE A 23 1.48 2.92 -1.05
N PRO A 24 2.66 2.68 -1.66
CA PRO A 24 2.86 3.05 -3.05
C PRO A 24 1.99 2.16 -3.94
N LEU A 25 1.21 2.76 -4.84
CA LEU A 25 0.34 2.04 -5.76
C LEU A 25 1.10 0.96 -6.55
N GLY A 26 2.35 1.22 -6.93
CA GLY A 26 3.22 0.26 -7.60
C GLY A 26 3.51 -1.02 -6.80
N ALA A 27 3.39 -1.01 -5.46
CA ALA A 27 3.50 -2.23 -4.66
C ALA A 27 2.32 -3.20 -4.87
N LEU A 28 1.18 -2.69 -5.36
CA LEU A 28 -0.02 -3.49 -5.65
C LEU A 28 -0.02 -4.01 -7.11
N ILE A 29 0.94 -3.59 -7.94
CA ILE A 29 0.89 -3.81 -9.39
C ILE A 29 2.13 -4.60 -9.85
N PRO A 30 1.97 -5.86 -10.29
CA PRO A 30 3.07 -6.68 -10.77
C PRO A 30 3.66 -6.15 -12.08
N LYS A 31 5.00 -6.12 -12.20
CA LYS A 31 5.70 -5.60 -13.40
C LYS A 31 5.38 -6.31 -14.73
N ARG A 32 5.06 -7.60 -14.69
CA ARG A 32 4.92 -8.44 -15.91
C ARG A 32 3.47 -8.80 -16.25
N VAL A 33 2.58 -8.84 -15.26
CA VAL A 33 1.21 -9.34 -15.43
C VAL A 33 0.26 -8.16 -15.35
N THR A 34 -0.44 -7.88 -16.43
CA THR A 34 -1.16 -6.60 -16.61
C THR A 34 -2.56 -6.58 -16.01
N ASN A 35 -3.20 -7.74 -15.82
CA ASN A 35 -4.56 -7.88 -15.26
C ASN A 35 -4.55 -8.61 -13.90
N LEU A 36 -3.62 -8.23 -13.02
CA LEU A 36 -3.48 -8.79 -11.68
C LEU A 36 -3.23 -7.64 -10.70
N VAL A 37 -3.92 -7.68 -9.56
CA VAL A 37 -3.69 -6.76 -8.44
C VAL A 37 -3.23 -7.60 -7.24
N ALA A 38 -2.11 -7.22 -6.65
CA ALA A 38 -1.61 -7.80 -5.41
C ALA A 38 -2.22 -7.08 -4.20
N ALA A 39 -2.47 -7.83 -3.12
CA ALA A 39 -3.01 -7.29 -1.87
C ALA A 39 -2.44 -8.03 -0.65
N GLY A 40 -2.55 -7.41 0.52
CA GLY A 40 -2.05 -7.93 1.78
C GLY A 40 -0.62 -8.44 1.67
N LYS A 41 -0.39 -9.69 2.07
CA LYS A 41 0.93 -10.33 2.09
C LYS A 41 1.52 -10.60 0.70
N ALA A 42 0.75 -10.44 -0.38
CA ALA A 42 1.23 -10.61 -1.74
C ALA A 42 1.79 -9.31 -2.35
N MET A 43 1.63 -8.15 -1.70
CA MET A 43 2.14 -6.89 -2.22
C MET A 43 3.68 -6.90 -2.32
N GLY A 44 4.21 -6.16 -3.30
CA GLY A 44 5.65 -5.96 -3.43
C GLY A 44 6.20 -5.17 -2.25
N SER A 45 7.05 -5.77 -1.45
CA SER A 45 7.70 -5.14 -0.31
C SER A 45 9.18 -5.52 -0.22
N SER A 46 9.96 -4.71 0.50
CA SER A 46 11.28 -5.11 0.96
C SER A 46 11.16 -5.72 2.36
N HIS A 47 12.22 -6.35 2.85
CA HIS A 47 12.25 -6.85 4.22
C HIS A 47 11.92 -5.75 5.24
N ILE A 48 12.44 -4.53 5.03
CA ILE A 48 12.21 -3.38 5.90
C ILE A 48 10.77 -2.90 5.82
N THR A 49 10.24 -2.64 4.61
CA THR A 49 8.90 -2.08 4.46
C THR A 49 7.81 -3.07 4.85
N ASN A 50 8.07 -4.38 4.74
CA ASN A 50 7.18 -5.41 5.25
C ASN A 50 6.93 -5.26 6.77
N GLY A 51 7.91 -4.81 7.54
CA GLY A 51 7.73 -4.54 8.96
C GLY A 51 6.76 -3.39 9.26
N CYS A 52 6.60 -2.44 8.33
CA CYS A 52 5.63 -1.36 8.42
C CYS A 52 4.24 -1.80 7.92
N TYR A 53 4.19 -2.60 6.87
CA TYR A 53 2.95 -2.94 6.15
C TYR A 53 2.17 -4.11 6.75
N ARG A 54 2.80 -4.93 7.59
CA ARG A 54 2.14 -6.10 8.21
C ARG A 54 1.28 -5.77 9.44
N LEU A 55 1.16 -4.51 9.82
CA LEU A 55 0.28 -4.09 10.92
C LEU A 55 -1.16 -4.04 10.41
N HIS A 56 -2.12 -4.52 11.21
CA HIS A 56 -3.52 -4.65 10.78
C HIS A 56 -4.13 -3.38 10.13
N PRO A 57 -3.90 -2.15 10.65
CA PRO A 57 -4.44 -0.96 10.01
C PRO A 57 -3.93 -0.76 8.57
N VAL A 58 -2.66 -1.10 8.32
CA VAL A 58 -2.06 -0.98 7.00
C VAL A 58 -2.56 -2.11 6.10
N GLU A 59 -2.68 -3.34 6.60
CA GLU A 59 -3.22 -4.47 5.83
C GLU A 59 -4.67 -4.20 5.37
N TRP A 60 -5.49 -3.53 6.19
CA TRP A 60 -6.85 -3.12 5.81
C TRP A 60 -6.84 -2.06 4.70
N ASN A 61 -5.98 -1.04 4.81
CA ASN A 61 -5.83 -0.02 3.78
C ASN A 61 -5.34 -0.61 2.45
N VAL A 62 -4.43 -1.59 2.50
CA VAL A 62 -4.00 -2.32 1.29
C VAL A 62 -5.18 -3.03 0.64
N GLY A 63 -6.03 -3.71 1.42
CA GLY A 63 -7.23 -4.38 0.91
C GLY A 63 -8.22 -3.42 0.28
N GLU A 64 -8.50 -2.29 0.95
CA GLU A 64 -9.42 -1.25 0.47
C GLU A 64 -8.92 -0.61 -0.84
N ALA A 65 -7.63 -0.27 -0.91
CA ALA A 65 -7.00 0.28 -2.11
C ALA A 65 -6.99 -0.73 -3.27
N ALA A 66 -6.60 -1.98 -3.02
CA ALA A 66 -6.56 -3.03 -4.03
C ALA A 66 -7.95 -3.38 -4.57
N GLY A 67 -8.95 -3.48 -3.69
CA GLY A 67 -10.33 -3.74 -4.07
C GLY A 67 -10.92 -2.60 -4.90
N THR A 68 -10.68 -1.35 -4.50
CA THR A 68 -11.14 -0.16 -5.23
C THR A 68 -10.48 -0.08 -6.62
N LEU A 69 -9.18 -0.36 -6.70
CA LEU A 69 -8.46 -0.44 -7.97
C LEU A 69 -9.05 -1.51 -8.89
N ALA A 70 -9.22 -2.74 -8.40
CA ALA A 70 -9.77 -3.84 -9.18
C ALA A 70 -11.20 -3.53 -9.67
N ALA A 71 -12.07 -3.02 -8.80
CA ALA A 71 -13.43 -2.63 -9.15
C ALA A 71 -13.47 -1.53 -10.23
N MET A 72 -12.58 -0.54 -10.13
CA MET A 72 -12.44 0.50 -11.14
C MET A 72 -11.98 -0.05 -12.49
N CYS A 73 -10.97 -0.92 -12.49
CA CYS A 73 -10.48 -1.56 -13.71
C CYS A 73 -11.58 -2.34 -14.44
N VAL A 74 -12.38 -3.11 -13.69
CA VAL A 74 -13.52 -3.85 -14.26
C VAL A 74 -14.60 -2.91 -14.80
N ALA A 75 -14.97 -1.88 -14.04
CA ALA A 75 -16.07 -0.98 -14.43
C ALA A 75 -15.74 -0.12 -15.66
N GLU A 76 -14.49 0.27 -15.83
CA GLU A 76 -14.06 1.19 -16.90
C GLU A 76 -13.36 0.49 -18.06
N GLY A 77 -13.17 -0.83 -17.98
CA GLY A 77 -12.40 -1.57 -18.98
C GLY A 77 -10.92 -1.15 -19.06
N THR A 78 -10.36 -0.68 -17.94
CA THR A 78 -8.96 -0.24 -17.83
C THR A 78 -8.11 -1.29 -17.11
N THR A 79 -6.78 -1.10 -17.08
CA THR A 79 -5.84 -2.00 -16.39
C THR A 79 -5.22 -1.31 -15.18
N PRO A 80 -4.77 -2.07 -14.16
CA PRO A 80 -4.01 -1.50 -13.04
C PRO A 80 -2.83 -0.63 -13.48
N HIS A 81 -2.14 -1.02 -14.56
CA HIS A 81 -1.01 -0.28 -15.11
C HIS A 81 -1.41 1.07 -15.70
N ALA A 82 -2.55 1.12 -16.40
CA ALA A 82 -3.08 2.39 -16.93
C ALA A 82 -3.50 3.32 -15.79
N VAL A 83 -4.11 2.78 -14.73
CA VAL A 83 -4.43 3.55 -13.52
C VAL A 83 -3.16 4.01 -12.80
N ALA A 84 -2.08 3.23 -12.81
CA ALA A 84 -0.82 3.66 -12.21
C ALA A 84 -0.15 4.83 -12.96
N ALA A 85 -0.39 4.94 -14.26
CA ALA A 85 0.11 6.05 -15.07
C ALA A 85 -0.61 7.37 -14.75
N ASP A 86 -1.89 7.31 -14.35
CA ASP A 86 -2.64 8.43 -13.79
C ASP A 86 -3.50 7.96 -12.60
N PRO A 87 -2.97 8.03 -11.36
CA PRO A 87 -3.65 7.51 -10.17
C PRO A 87 -4.78 8.42 -9.67
N THR A 88 -4.93 9.62 -10.24
CA THR A 88 -5.88 10.65 -9.76
C THR A 88 -7.33 10.14 -9.62
N PRO A 89 -7.88 9.35 -10.57
CA PRO A 89 -9.24 8.82 -10.42
C PRO A 89 -9.38 7.82 -9.26
N LEU A 90 -8.36 6.98 -9.04
CA LEU A 90 -8.33 6.04 -7.92
C LEU A 90 -8.25 6.79 -6.59
N GLN A 91 -7.34 7.76 -6.50
CA GLN A 91 -7.12 8.57 -5.31
C GLN A 91 -8.41 9.29 -4.89
N ARG A 92 -9.10 9.95 -5.82
CA ARG A 92 -10.39 10.60 -5.54
C ARG A 92 -11.45 9.64 -5.01
N ARG A 93 -11.49 8.39 -5.50
CA ARG A 93 -12.44 7.37 -5.00
C ARG A 93 -12.12 6.92 -3.59
N LEU A 94 -10.85 6.77 -3.27
CA LEU A 94 -10.39 6.42 -1.94
C LEU A 94 -10.68 7.55 -0.95
N GLU A 95 -10.37 8.80 -1.31
CA GLU A 95 -10.69 9.98 -0.50
C GLU A 95 -12.19 10.14 -0.28
N ALA A 96 -13.01 9.93 -1.31
CA ALA A 96 -14.48 9.97 -1.19
C ALA A 96 -15.03 8.89 -0.24
N ARG A 97 -14.28 7.81 0.01
CA ARG A 97 -14.60 6.76 0.99
C ARG A 97 -13.97 7.02 2.36
N GLY A 98 -13.30 8.15 2.54
CA GLY A 98 -12.65 8.54 3.79
C GLY A 98 -11.26 7.96 3.99
N VAL A 99 -10.62 7.40 2.95
CA VAL A 99 -9.23 6.92 3.04
C VAL A 99 -8.29 8.11 2.94
N GLU A 100 -7.45 8.28 3.97
CA GLU A 100 -6.38 9.25 3.98
C GLU A 100 -5.21 8.78 3.11
N LEU A 101 -4.89 9.54 2.07
CA LEU A 101 -3.79 9.21 1.15
C LEU A 101 -2.45 9.77 1.60
N HIS A 102 -2.48 10.88 2.34
CA HIS A 102 -1.32 11.63 2.75
C HIS A 102 -1.35 11.87 4.24
N TRP A 103 -0.16 11.86 4.84
CA TRP A 103 -0.03 12.27 6.23
C TRP A 103 -0.27 13.78 6.37
N PRO A 104 -0.89 14.22 7.47
CA PRO A 104 -1.06 15.63 7.74
C PRO A 104 0.30 16.31 7.84
N VAL A 105 0.44 17.47 7.19
CA VAL A 105 1.62 18.32 7.36
C VAL A 105 1.59 18.88 8.78
N LEU A 106 2.46 18.36 9.65
CA LEU A 106 2.65 18.89 10.99
C LEU A 106 3.21 20.30 10.86
N ARG A 107 2.43 21.31 11.26
CA ARG A 107 2.90 22.69 11.41
C ARG A 107 3.12 22.98 12.89
N PRO A 108 4.18 23.70 13.29
CA PRO A 108 4.28 24.24 14.63
C PRO A 108 3.03 25.08 14.93
N LEU A 109 2.49 24.92 16.13
CA LEU A 109 1.45 25.82 16.67
C LEU A 109 1.98 27.25 16.76
#